data_AF-A0A4P2QEE1-F1
#
_entry.id   AF-A0A4P2QEE1-F1
#
_cell.length_a   1.000
_cell.length_b   1.000
_cell.length_c   1.000
_cell.angle_alpha   90.00
_cell.angle_beta   90.00
_cell.angle_gamma   90.00
#
_symmetry.space_group_name_H-M   'P 1'
#
loop_
_entity.id
_entity.type
_entity.pdbx_description
1 polymer ?
#
loop_
_entity_poly.entity_id
_entity_poly.type
_entity_poly.pdbx_seq_one_letter_code
_entity_poly.pdbx_strand_id
1 'polypeptide(L)'
;MAKPISPPEETDDNLPTLESLAAKLGKPEPGLLEALLDGTTEARLVERGRQIASSRVLTDMRRLYATAHACWSGASKDKRETLRGFSPELLALAVEQALALERLLDAHESAGQKKDATRATRDAALRERFSSALLLRDQAYEVLRGVAGAGKEAREELARALGTAEDPAALARGLTQLAALGKRYLAQKKGPLAVRARLMRLDQDYVERLQGAAEALTQAAKAAAARPAGQKVTSGDLDRADGINLILLEQIVRVFERANEQDPTIPRLVPIATRRLFSRSAKKKAAEAAGSDSSGGGTPGGGSTPGGGSTPGGGGATPEDAEDPLEDHGAPV
;
A
#
# COMPACT_ATOMS: atom_id res chain seq x y z
N MET A 1 -30.91 -45.62 -21.44
CA MET A 1 -30.04 -44.43 -21.53
C MET A 1 -29.53 -44.13 -20.13
N ALA A 2 -28.26 -44.43 -19.85
CA ALA A 2 -27.66 -44.22 -18.53
C ALA A 2 -27.19 -42.76 -18.39
N LYS A 3 -27.61 -42.11 -17.30
CA LYS A 3 -27.17 -40.76 -16.92
C LYS A 3 -25.68 -40.82 -16.53
N PRO A 4 -24.81 -39.94 -17.04
CA PRO A 4 -23.43 -39.87 -16.57
C PRO A 4 -23.43 -39.31 -15.15
N ILE A 5 -22.86 -40.08 -14.22
CA ILE A 5 -22.54 -39.63 -12.86
C ILE A 5 -21.26 -38.82 -13.00
N SER A 6 -21.37 -37.50 -12.85
CA SER A 6 -20.20 -36.65 -12.69
C SER A 6 -19.43 -37.07 -11.42
N PRO A 7 -18.09 -37.14 -11.46
CA PRO A 7 -17.30 -37.44 -10.28
C PRO A 7 -17.48 -36.31 -9.24
N PRO A 8 -17.44 -36.63 -7.94
CA PRO A 8 -17.52 -35.63 -6.89
C PRO A 8 -16.30 -34.69 -6.97
N GLU A 9 -16.53 -33.39 -6.92
CA GLU A 9 -15.49 -32.39 -6.71
C GLU A 9 -14.84 -32.67 -5.34
N GLU A 10 -13.57 -33.07 -5.36
CA GLU A 10 -12.73 -33.09 -4.16
C GLU A 10 -12.59 -31.66 -3.64
N THR A 11 -13.42 -31.30 -2.68
CA THR A 11 -13.29 -30.07 -1.91
C THR A 11 -12.14 -30.24 -0.92
N ASP A 12 -11.19 -29.30 -0.99
CA ASP A 12 -9.90 -29.22 -0.27
C ASP A 12 -10.05 -28.97 1.25
N ASP A 13 -11.20 -29.35 1.83
CA ASP A 13 -11.67 -28.91 3.16
C ASP A 13 -11.10 -29.73 4.35
N ASN A 14 -10.21 -30.69 4.10
CA ASN A 14 -9.65 -31.57 5.14
C ASN A 14 -8.13 -31.45 5.33
N LEU A 15 -7.47 -30.46 4.73
CA LEU A 15 -6.03 -30.27 4.94
C LEU A 15 -5.77 -29.66 6.34
N PRO A 16 -4.81 -30.19 7.11
CA PRO A 16 -4.46 -29.63 8.41
C PRO A 16 -3.97 -28.18 8.26
N THR A 17 -4.44 -27.30 9.15
CA THR A 17 -4.04 -25.89 9.16
C THR A 17 -2.56 -25.75 9.57
N LEU A 18 -1.95 -24.58 9.29
CA LEU A 18 -0.57 -24.30 9.71
C LEU A 18 -0.41 -24.37 11.23
N GLU A 19 -1.42 -23.94 11.99
CA GLU A 19 -1.45 -24.03 13.45
C GLU A 19 -1.51 -25.49 13.92
N SER A 20 -2.31 -26.33 13.24
CA SER A 20 -2.37 -27.76 13.52
C SER A 20 -1.03 -28.44 13.24
N LEU A 21 -0.35 -28.06 12.16
CA LEU A 21 0.99 -28.55 11.84
C LEU A 21 2.03 -28.07 12.85
N ALA A 22 2.01 -26.79 13.23
CA ALA A 22 2.90 -26.22 14.24
C ALA A 22 2.74 -26.94 15.59
N ALA A 23 1.50 -27.24 15.99
CA ALA A 23 1.22 -27.97 17.23
C ALA A 23 1.80 -29.40 17.22
N LYS A 24 1.82 -30.07 16.05
CA LYS A 24 2.37 -31.42 15.89
C LYS A 24 3.90 -31.43 15.80
N LEU A 25 4.48 -30.42 15.17
CA LEU A 25 5.92 -30.33 14.91
C LEU A 25 6.70 -29.69 16.07
N GLY A 26 6.03 -28.90 16.91
CA GLY A 26 6.67 -28.14 17.97
C GLY A 26 7.34 -26.85 17.45
N LYS A 27 8.05 -26.17 18.33
CA LYS A 27 8.82 -24.96 17.96
C LYS A 27 10.14 -25.38 17.30
N PRO A 28 10.57 -24.70 16.23
CA PRO A 28 11.89 -24.92 15.67
C PRO A 28 12.97 -24.51 16.68
N GLU A 29 14.14 -25.13 16.57
CA GLU A 29 15.28 -24.78 17.40
C GLU A 29 15.75 -23.34 17.10
N PRO A 30 16.18 -22.58 18.12
CA PRO A 30 16.75 -21.25 17.91
C PRO A 30 17.99 -21.32 17.01
N GLY A 31 18.17 -20.33 16.13
CA GLY A 31 19.33 -20.27 15.23
C GLY A 31 19.17 -20.99 13.89
N LEU A 32 18.12 -21.80 13.71
CA LEU A 32 17.90 -22.52 12.45
C LEU A 32 17.62 -21.58 11.27
N LEU A 33 16.89 -20.48 11.51
CA LEU A 33 16.61 -19.50 10.47
C LEU A 33 17.90 -18.80 10.03
N GLU A 34 18.72 -18.38 10.98
CA GLU A 34 19.99 -17.72 10.74
C GLU A 34 20.95 -18.63 9.99
N ALA A 35 21.04 -19.90 10.39
CA ALA A 35 21.85 -20.92 9.71
C ALA A 35 21.37 -21.18 8.28
N LEU A 36 20.05 -21.22 8.06
CA LEU A 36 19.46 -21.40 6.73
C LEU A 36 19.72 -20.20 5.82
N LEU A 37 19.68 -18.99 6.39
CA LEU A 37 19.85 -17.73 5.67
C LEU A 37 21.30 -17.31 5.52
N ASP A 38 22.27 -18.10 5.99
CA ASP A 38 23.69 -17.79 5.85
C ASP A 38 24.05 -17.52 4.37
N GLY A 39 24.78 -16.43 4.14
CA GLY A 39 25.10 -15.94 2.79
C GLY A 39 23.93 -15.31 2.00
N THR A 40 22.73 -15.18 2.58
CA THR A 40 21.59 -14.49 1.95
C THR A 40 21.45 -13.07 2.49
N THR A 41 21.46 -12.07 1.61
CA THR A 41 21.33 -10.66 2.00
C THR A 41 19.86 -10.25 2.13
N GLU A 42 19.60 -9.25 2.97
CA GLU A 42 18.27 -8.62 3.12
C GLU A 42 17.70 -8.12 1.79
N ALA A 43 18.52 -7.47 0.96
CA ALA A 43 18.11 -7.02 -0.37
C ALA A 43 17.65 -8.18 -1.27
N ARG A 44 18.29 -9.34 -1.17
CA ARG A 44 17.92 -10.54 -1.93
C ARG A 44 16.61 -11.15 -1.45
N LEU A 45 16.33 -11.11 -0.15
CA LEU A 45 15.05 -11.55 0.41
C LEU A 45 13.91 -10.69 -0.13
N VAL A 46 14.05 -9.36 -0.03
CA VAL A 46 13.05 -8.40 -0.53
C VAL A 46 12.82 -8.56 -2.03
N GLU A 47 13.89 -8.58 -2.84
CA GLU A 47 13.78 -8.73 -4.30
C GLU A 47 13.09 -10.04 -4.70
N ARG A 48 13.32 -11.10 -3.93
CA ARG A 48 12.69 -12.40 -4.17
C ARG A 48 11.21 -12.38 -3.80
N GLY A 49 10.84 -11.83 -2.65
CA GLY A 49 9.44 -11.79 -2.21
C GLY A 49 8.57 -10.88 -3.05
N ARG A 50 9.11 -9.76 -3.54
CA ARG A 50 8.39 -8.81 -4.42
C ARG A 50 7.81 -9.44 -5.70
N GLN A 51 8.29 -10.62 -6.09
CA GLN A 51 7.86 -11.33 -7.29
C GLN A 51 6.47 -11.97 -7.16
N ILE A 52 5.90 -12.03 -5.97
CA ILE A 52 4.63 -12.70 -5.72
C ILE A 52 3.86 -12.06 -4.56
N ALA A 53 2.53 -12.15 -4.60
CA ALA A 53 1.69 -11.73 -3.48
C ALA A 53 1.71 -12.76 -2.34
N SER A 54 1.81 -12.29 -1.10
CA SER A 54 1.90 -13.14 0.10
C SER A 54 0.77 -14.17 0.21
N SER A 55 -0.46 -13.80 -0.16
CA SER A 55 -1.62 -14.71 -0.17
C SER A 55 -1.40 -15.93 -1.06
N ARG A 56 -0.72 -15.77 -2.21
CA ARG A 56 -0.39 -16.88 -3.11
C ARG A 56 0.68 -17.80 -2.54
N VAL A 57 1.63 -17.24 -1.80
CA VAL A 57 2.67 -18.02 -1.11
C VAL A 57 2.01 -18.89 -0.05
N LEU A 58 1.15 -18.30 0.79
CA LEU A 58 0.42 -19.00 1.85
C LEU A 58 -0.48 -20.13 1.32
N THR A 59 -1.14 -19.95 0.17
CA THR A 59 -1.96 -21.01 -0.46
C THR A 59 -1.15 -22.26 -0.73
N ASP A 60 0.02 -22.13 -1.36
CA ASP A 60 0.87 -23.29 -1.65
C ASP A 60 1.50 -23.87 -0.38
N MET A 61 1.87 -23.03 0.60
CA MET A 61 2.45 -23.49 1.85
C MET A 61 1.53 -24.40 2.65
N ARG A 62 0.27 -24.00 2.85
CA ARG A 62 -0.72 -24.82 3.59
C ARG A 62 -0.81 -26.22 3.01
N ARG A 63 -1.00 -26.32 1.70
CA ARG A 63 -1.17 -27.59 1.01
C ARG A 63 0.11 -28.41 0.96
N LEU A 64 1.22 -27.80 0.55
CA LEU A 64 2.47 -28.53 0.35
C LEU A 64 3.11 -28.96 1.67
N TYR A 65 3.00 -28.17 2.74
CA TYR A 65 3.51 -28.54 4.06
C TYR A 65 2.67 -29.64 4.70
N ALA A 66 1.35 -29.63 4.52
CA ALA A 66 0.48 -30.73 4.93
C ALA A 66 0.86 -32.05 4.22
N THR A 67 1.05 -32.03 2.90
CA THR A 67 1.47 -33.19 2.13
C THR A 67 2.86 -33.68 2.55
N ALA A 68 3.82 -32.76 2.75
CA ALA A 68 5.16 -33.10 3.20
C ALA A 68 5.15 -33.78 4.57
N HIS A 69 4.39 -33.23 5.53
CA HIS A 69 4.19 -33.83 6.85
C HIS A 69 3.58 -35.23 6.76
N ALA A 70 2.49 -35.38 6.01
CA ALA A 70 1.80 -36.66 5.86
C ALA A 70 2.71 -37.74 5.27
N CYS A 71 3.47 -37.39 4.23
CA CYS A 71 4.44 -38.28 3.61
C CYS A 71 5.53 -38.71 4.61
N TRP A 72 6.16 -37.76 5.32
CA TRP A 72 7.26 -38.06 6.21
C TRP A 72 6.83 -38.87 7.45
N SER A 73 5.71 -38.48 8.06
CA SER A 73 5.18 -39.15 9.26
C SER A 73 4.82 -40.61 8.98
N GLY A 74 4.23 -40.91 7.81
CA GLY A 74 3.91 -42.27 7.37
C GLY A 74 5.04 -43.04 6.66
N ALA A 75 6.19 -42.41 6.39
CA ALA A 75 7.29 -43.03 5.65
C ALA A 75 8.01 -44.11 6.49
N SER A 76 8.34 -45.23 5.83
CA SER A 76 9.29 -46.20 6.37
C SER A 76 10.69 -45.61 6.49
N LYS A 77 11.59 -46.29 7.21
CA LYS A 77 12.98 -45.85 7.38
C LYS A 77 13.67 -45.61 6.02
N ASP A 78 13.52 -46.56 5.09
CA ASP A 78 14.14 -46.47 3.77
C ASP A 78 13.60 -45.29 2.96
N LYS A 79 12.30 -45.00 3.05
CA LYS A 79 11.71 -43.81 2.39
C LYS A 79 12.20 -42.49 3.00
N ARG A 80 12.42 -42.45 4.31
CA ARG A 80 13.01 -41.27 4.97
C ARG A 80 14.46 -41.06 4.56
N GLU A 81 15.21 -42.12 4.32
CA GLU A 81 16.57 -42.03 3.76
C GLU A 81 16.56 -41.47 2.33
N THR A 82 15.57 -41.80 1.51
CA THR A 82 15.39 -41.20 0.18
C THR A 82 15.01 -39.71 0.25
N LEU A 83 14.41 -39.27 1.36
CA LEU A 83 14.04 -37.87 1.64
C LEU A 83 15.16 -37.06 2.33
N ARG A 84 16.43 -37.46 2.17
CA ARG A 84 17.58 -36.69 2.69
C ARG A 84 17.54 -35.24 2.21
N GLY A 85 17.74 -34.31 3.16
CA GLY A 85 17.61 -32.87 2.94
C GLY A 85 16.27 -32.29 3.40
N PHE A 86 15.32 -33.14 3.81
CA PHE A 86 14.10 -32.78 4.52
C PHE A 86 14.12 -33.34 5.94
N SER A 87 13.60 -32.57 6.90
CA SER A 87 13.45 -33.01 8.28
C SER A 87 12.23 -32.36 8.94
N PRO A 88 11.70 -32.95 10.04
CA PRO A 88 10.65 -32.32 10.84
C PRO A 88 11.02 -30.91 11.34
N GLU A 89 12.28 -30.68 11.68
CA GLU A 89 12.79 -29.39 12.17
C GLU A 89 12.77 -28.33 11.07
N LEU A 90 13.17 -28.69 9.84
CA LEU A 90 13.04 -27.81 8.68
C LEU A 90 11.57 -27.48 8.40
N LEU A 91 10.67 -28.46 8.52
CA LEU A 91 9.24 -28.23 8.34
C LEU A 91 8.67 -27.36 9.46
N ALA A 92 9.09 -27.55 10.71
CA ALA A 92 8.68 -26.73 11.85
C ALA A 92 9.06 -25.25 11.63
N LEU A 93 10.29 -25.01 11.17
CA LEU A 93 10.75 -23.67 10.79
C LEU A 93 9.91 -23.09 9.66
N ALA A 94 9.66 -23.87 8.61
CA ALA A 94 8.87 -23.45 7.46
C ALA A 94 7.44 -23.05 7.86
N VAL A 95 6.80 -23.83 8.72
CA VAL A 95 5.46 -23.55 9.25
C VAL A 95 5.46 -22.30 10.15
N GLU A 96 6.48 -22.11 10.99
CA GLU A 96 6.60 -20.90 11.82
C GLU A 96 6.71 -19.64 10.98
N GLN A 97 7.53 -19.66 9.92
CA GLN A 97 7.69 -18.52 9.02
C GLN A 97 6.42 -18.25 8.19
N ALA A 98 5.66 -19.29 7.82
CA ALA A 98 4.38 -19.14 7.17
C ALA A 98 3.33 -18.48 8.09
N LEU A 99 3.28 -18.91 9.37
CA LEU A 99 2.42 -18.27 10.38
C LEU A 99 2.84 -16.82 10.67
N ALA A 100 4.13 -16.52 10.66
CA ALA A 100 4.61 -15.15 10.80
C ALA A 100 4.17 -14.27 9.62
N LEU A 101 4.24 -14.81 8.39
CA LEU A 101 3.77 -14.12 7.19
C LEU A 101 2.25 -13.88 7.23
N GLU A 102 1.45 -14.87 7.66
CA GLU A 102 0.00 -14.72 7.84
C GLU A 102 -0.33 -13.57 8.80
N ARG A 103 0.32 -13.53 9.97
CA ARG A 103 0.14 -12.43 10.94
C ARG A 103 0.51 -11.06 10.36
N LEU A 104 1.59 -10.99 9.58
CA LEU A 104 2.03 -9.74 8.94
C LEU A 104 1.03 -9.28 7.88
N LEU A 105 0.50 -10.21 7.07
CA LEU A 105 -0.49 -9.94 6.05
C LEU A 105 -1.79 -9.42 6.69
N ASP A 106 -2.29 -10.11 7.73
CA ASP A 106 -3.48 -9.70 8.47
C ASP A 106 -3.33 -8.29 9.07
N ALA A 107 -2.16 -8.00 9.65
CA ALA A 107 -1.85 -6.69 10.21
C ALA A 107 -1.82 -5.61 9.13
N HIS A 108 -1.25 -5.91 7.96
CA HIS A 108 -1.18 -4.99 6.83
C HIS A 108 -2.57 -4.69 6.25
N GLU A 109 -3.41 -5.71 6.05
CA GLU A 109 -4.78 -5.58 5.53
C GLU A 109 -5.69 -4.84 6.53
N SER A 110 -5.64 -5.21 7.81
CA SER A 110 -6.39 -4.55 8.88
C SER A 110 -6.00 -3.08 9.03
N ALA A 111 -4.71 -2.75 8.84
CA ALA A 111 -4.25 -1.37 8.85
C ALA A 111 -4.76 -0.57 7.64
N GLY A 112 -5.00 -1.21 6.48
CA GLY A 112 -5.65 -0.60 5.33
C GLY A 112 -7.10 -0.21 5.64
N GLN A 113 -7.90 -1.19 6.07
CA GLN A 113 -9.33 -0.99 6.38
C GLN A 113 -9.57 0.06 7.46
N LYS A 114 -8.76 0.05 8.54
CA LYS A 114 -8.86 1.04 9.62
C LYS A 114 -8.56 2.46 9.14
N LYS A 115 -7.63 2.65 8.20
CA LYS A 115 -7.32 3.99 7.64
C LYS A 115 -8.49 4.53 6.84
N ASP A 116 -9.08 3.70 5.99
CA ASP A 116 -10.19 4.12 5.14
C ASP A 116 -11.43 4.44 5.96
N ALA A 117 -11.75 3.62 6.97
CA ALA A 117 -12.82 3.91 7.91
C ALA A 117 -12.58 5.22 8.69
N THR A 118 -11.37 5.40 9.24
CA THR A 118 -11.03 6.62 9.99
C THR A 118 -11.09 7.87 9.12
N ARG A 119 -10.63 7.78 7.86
CA ARG A 119 -10.74 8.88 6.89
C ARG A 119 -12.20 9.19 6.59
N ALA A 120 -13.02 8.18 6.30
CA ALA A 120 -14.44 8.36 6.04
C ALA A 120 -15.17 9.02 7.21
N THR A 121 -14.87 8.63 8.45
CA THR A 121 -15.44 9.27 9.65
C THR A 121 -15.05 10.75 9.77
N ARG A 122 -13.79 11.10 9.51
CA ARG A 122 -13.31 12.50 9.55
C ARG A 122 -13.94 13.34 8.45
N ASP A 123 -14.05 12.80 7.24
CA ASP A 123 -14.69 13.48 6.11
C ASP A 123 -16.20 13.71 6.37
N ALA A 124 -16.88 12.72 6.95
CA ALA A 124 -18.29 12.86 7.35
C ALA A 124 -18.47 13.95 8.43
N ALA A 125 -17.63 13.94 9.47
CA ALA A 125 -17.65 14.96 10.51
C ALA A 125 -17.39 16.36 9.95
N LEU A 126 -16.45 16.51 9.01
CA LEU A 126 -16.21 17.80 8.35
C LEU A 126 -17.45 18.28 7.57
N ARG A 127 -18.10 17.40 6.80
CA ARG A 127 -19.31 17.75 6.05
C ARG A 127 -20.46 18.20 6.96
N GLU A 128 -20.69 17.49 8.05
CA GLU A 128 -21.71 17.83 9.05
C GLU A 128 -21.44 19.19 9.70
N ARG A 129 -20.17 19.45 10.07
CA ARG A 129 -19.77 20.74 10.65
C ARG A 129 -19.90 21.87 9.65
N PHE A 130 -19.55 21.62 8.39
CA PHE A 130 -19.66 22.61 7.32
C PHE A 130 -21.12 22.99 7.05
N SER A 131 -22.02 22.02 6.92
CA SER A 131 -23.45 22.30 6.69
C SER A 131 -24.08 23.05 7.86
N SER A 132 -23.79 22.63 9.09
CA SER A 132 -24.27 23.28 10.31
C SER A 132 -23.75 24.72 10.43
N ALA A 133 -22.46 24.94 10.14
CA ALA A 133 -21.84 26.26 10.14
C ALA A 133 -22.42 27.19 9.07
N LEU A 134 -22.78 26.66 7.90
CA LEU A 134 -23.38 27.43 6.81
C LEU A 134 -24.78 27.93 7.18
N LEU A 135 -25.62 27.05 7.74
CA LEU A 135 -26.94 27.43 8.26
C LEU A 135 -26.84 28.50 9.35
N LEU A 136 -25.89 28.34 10.28
CA LEU A 136 -25.66 29.31 11.35
C LEU A 136 -25.17 30.66 10.81
N ARG A 137 -24.30 30.66 9.80
CA ARG A 137 -23.81 31.88 9.13
C ARG A 137 -24.98 32.64 8.48
N ASP A 138 -25.82 31.94 7.74
CA ASP A 138 -26.94 32.55 7.02
C ASP A 138 -27.99 33.11 8.01
N GLN A 139 -28.25 32.40 9.12
CA GLN A 139 -29.06 32.92 10.22
C GLN A 139 -28.43 34.18 10.84
N ALA A 140 -27.12 34.16 11.11
CA ALA A 140 -26.41 35.30 11.69
C ALA A 140 -26.43 36.52 10.77
N TYR A 141 -26.36 36.32 9.46
CA TYR A 141 -26.52 37.40 8.49
C TYR A 141 -27.88 38.09 8.64
N GLU A 142 -28.99 37.34 8.68
CA GLU A 142 -30.32 37.94 8.83
C GLU A 142 -30.51 38.63 10.19
N VAL A 143 -29.98 38.04 11.28
CA VAL A 143 -29.96 38.65 12.61
C VAL A 143 -29.23 39.99 12.57
N LEU A 144 -27.98 40.01 12.10
CA LEU A 144 -27.14 41.21 12.09
C LEU A 144 -27.67 42.27 11.11
N ARG A 145 -28.28 41.87 10.00
CA ARG A 145 -29.00 42.77 9.08
C ARG A 145 -30.17 43.47 9.77
N GLY A 146 -30.96 42.73 10.54
CA GLY A 146 -32.05 43.28 11.36
C GLY A 146 -31.54 44.29 12.41
N VAL A 147 -30.39 44.01 13.03
CA VAL A 147 -29.77 44.91 14.03
C VAL A 147 -29.19 46.18 13.39
N ALA A 148 -28.54 46.05 12.24
CA ALA A 148 -27.87 47.16 11.56
C ALA A 148 -28.86 48.14 10.90
N GLY A 149 -30.01 47.63 10.43
CA GLY A 149 -31.07 48.42 9.78
C GLY A 149 -30.85 48.61 8.27
N ALA A 150 -31.52 49.61 7.69
CA ALA A 150 -31.62 49.76 6.23
C ALA A 150 -30.51 50.62 5.58
N GLY A 151 -29.54 51.12 6.34
CA GLY A 151 -28.48 51.98 5.83
C GLY A 151 -27.56 51.28 4.83
N LYS A 152 -27.10 52.01 3.80
CA LYS A 152 -26.20 51.48 2.76
C LYS A 152 -24.86 51.00 3.35
N GLU A 153 -24.23 51.82 4.18
CA GLU A 153 -22.94 51.52 4.83
C GLU A 153 -23.02 50.25 5.70
N ALA A 154 -24.10 50.11 6.47
CA ALA A 154 -24.37 48.94 7.30
C ALA A 154 -24.50 47.65 6.47
N ARG A 155 -25.14 47.72 5.30
CA ARG A 155 -25.28 46.58 4.39
C ARG A 155 -23.93 46.19 3.78
N GLU A 156 -23.12 47.16 3.40
CA GLU A 156 -21.78 46.92 2.83
C GLU A 156 -20.81 46.35 3.87
N GLU A 157 -20.90 46.80 5.12
CA GLU A 157 -20.13 46.21 6.23
C GLU A 157 -20.55 44.76 6.49
N LEU A 158 -21.85 44.48 6.51
CA LEU A 158 -22.37 43.13 6.73
C LEU A 158 -22.01 42.18 5.58
N ALA A 159 -22.11 42.63 4.33
CA ALA A 159 -21.71 41.84 3.16
C ALA A 159 -20.21 41.50 3.19
N ARG A 160 -19.37 42.45 3.61
CA ARG A 160 -17.93 42.20 3.81
C ARG A 160 -17.67 41.17 4.91
N ALA A 161 -18.40 41.25 6.02
CA ALA A 161 -18.26 40.30 7.13
C ALA A 161 -18.79 38.89 6.81
N LEU A 162 -19.80 38.78 5.93
CA LEU A 162 -20.35 37.50 5.51
C LEU A 162 -19.32 36.66 4.73
N GLY A 163 -18.59 37.31 3.82
CA GLY A 163 -17.58 36.67 2.97
C GLY A 163 -18.16 35.55 2.10
N THR A 164 -17.30 34.61 1.70
CA THR A 164 -17.67 33.42 0.90
C THR A 164 -17.73 32.15 1.77
N ALA A 165 -18.34 31.09 1.24
CA ALA A 165 -18.35 29.75 1.83
C ALA A 165 -17.95 28.68 0.82
N GLU A 166 -16.94 28.97 0.01
CA GLU A 166 -16.44 28.03 -1.00
C GLU A 166 -15.66 26.87 -0.37
N ASP A 167 -15.05 27.12 0.79
CA ASP A 167 -14.28 26.14 1.54
C ASP A 167 -14.45 26.32 3.06
N PRO A 168 -14.07 25.32 3.89
CA PRO A 168 -14.22 25.39 5.34
C PRO A 168 -13.48 26.58 5.99
N ALA A 169 -12.34 27.00 5.44
CA ALA A 169 -11.58 28.12 5.98
C ALA A 169 -12.26 29.46 5.66
N ALA A 170 -12.82 29.63 4.46
CA ALA A 170 -13.61 30.79 4.09
C ALA A 170 -14.85 30.94 4.98
N LEU A 171 -15.60 29.84 5.18
CA LEU A 171 -16.77 29.82 6.05
C LEU A 171 -16.42 30.14 7.52
N ALA A 172 -15.33 29.56 8.05
CA ALA A 172 -14.87 29.85 9.41
C ALA A 172 -14.45 31.32 9.58
N ARG A 173 -13.78 31.91 8.57
CA ARG A 173 -13.45 33.35 8.56
C ARG A 173 -14.70 34.21 8.58
N GLY A 174 -15.69 33.90 7.75
CA GLY A 174 -16.98 34.62 7.72
C GLY A 174 -17.70 34.58 9.07
N LEU A 175 -17.81 33.40 9.68
CA LEU A 175 -18.39 33.26 11.03
C LEU A 175 -17.64 34.09 12.08
N THR A 176 -16.30 34.10 12.03
CA THR A 176 -15.48 34.91 12.95
C THR A 176 -15.73 36.41 12.76
N GLN A 177 -15.86 36.86 11.51
CA GLN A 177 -16.12 38.27 11.18
C GLN A 177 -17.54 38.69 11.58
N LEU A 178 -18.56 37.85 11.36
CA LEU A 178 -19.93 38.08 11.83
C LEU A 178 -19.99 38.13 13.36
N ALA A 179 -19.28 37.25 14.06
CA ALA A 179 -19.18 37.30 15.51
C ALA A 179 -18.55 38.61 15.99
N ALA A 180 -17.46 39.07 15.36
CA ALA A 180 -16.83 40.34 15.68
C ALA A 180 -17.77 41.54 15.43
N LEU A 181 -18.58 41.52 14.36
CA LEU A 181 -19.61 42.51 14.10
C LEU A 181 -20.69 42.49 15.18
N GLY A 182 -21.16 41.30 15.57
CA GLY A 182 -22.12 41.12 16.68
C GLY A 182 -21.61 41.70 18.00
N LYS A 183 -20.33 41.47 18.36
CA LYS A 183 -19.70 42.08 19.54
C LYS A 183 -19.74 43.61 19.49
N ARG A 184 -19.43 44.19 18.33
CA ARG A 184 -19.47 45.65 18.15
C ARG A 184 -20.87 46.22 18.31
N TYR A 185 -21.89 45.51 17.82
CA TYR A 185 -23.29 45.90 18.01
C TYR A 185 -23.71 45.80 19.48
N LEU A 186 -23.33 44.73 20.18
CA LEU A 186 -23.62 44.57 21.61
C LEU A 186 -22.90 45.58 22.51
N ALA A 187 -21.75 46.11 22.08
CA ALA A 187 -21.04 47.16 22.81
C ALA A 187 -21.84 48.48 22.88
N GLN A 188 -22.77 48.72 21.94
CA GLN A 188 -23.66 49.87 22.00
C GLN A 188 -24.83 49.61 22.95
N LYS A 189 -24.75 50.18 24.15
CA LYS A 189 -25.73 49.93 25.24
C LYS A 189 -27.02 50.75 25.14
N LYS A 190 -27.09 51.77 24.27
CA LYS A 190 -28.22 52.71 24.14
C LYS A 190 -28.52 53.02 22.68
N GLY A 191 -29.72 53.54 22.43
CA GLY A 191 -30.16 53.98 21.10
C GLY A 191 -30.83 52.90 20.26
N PRO A 192 -31.21 53.21 19.00
CA PRO A 192 -31.98 52.31 18.14
C PRO A 192 -31.29 50.97 17.88
N LEU A 193 -29.96 50.96 17.80
CA LEU A 193 -29.17 49.74 17.57
C LEU A 193 -29.31 48.76 18.74
N ALA A 194 -29.22 49.24 19.98
CA ALA A 194 -29.41 48.41 21.18
C ALA A 194 -30.82 47.82 21.27
N VAL A 195 -31.84 48.59 20.88
CA VAL A 195 -33.24 48.11 20.82
C VAL A 195 -33.39 47.00 19.77
N ARG A 196 -32.84 47.20 18.57
CA ARG A 196 -32.89 46.17 17.50
C ARG A 196 -32.09 44.92 17.86
N ALA A 197 -30.94 45.04 18.52
CA ALA A 197 -30.17 43.91 19.04
C ALA A 197 -31.03 43.05 19.98
N ARG A 198 -31.77 43.67 20.91
CA ARG A 198 -32.70 42.96 21.80
C ARG A 198 -33.86 42.31 21.04
N LEU A 199 -34.46 43.01 20.08
CA LEU A 199 -35.57 42.46 19.26
C LEU A 199 -35.14 41.25 18.44
N MET A 200 -33.94 41.29 17.85
CA MET A 200 -33.38 40.19 17.07
C MET A 200 -32.77 39.08 17.94
N ARG A 201 -32.85 39.21 19.28
CA ARG A 201 -32.22 38.30 20.25
C ARG A 201 -30.72 38.10 19.98
N LEU A 202 -30.04 39.15 19.55
CA LEU A 202 -28.59 39.17 19.53
C LEU A 202 -28.12 39.32 20.97
N ASP A 203 -27.41 38.31 21.46
CA ASP A 203 -26.81 38.27 22.79
C ASP A 203 -25.38 37.72 22.73
N GLN A 204 -24.68 37.75 23.87
CA GLN A 204 -23.30 37.30 23.98
C GLN A 204 -23.18 35.79 23.68
N ASP A 205 -24.13 34.98 24.15
CA ASP A 205 -24.15 33.53 23.93
C ASP A 205 -24.25 33.18 22.43
N TYR A 206 -25.05 33.93 21.66
CA TYR A 206 -25.17 33.76 20.22
C TYR A 206 -23.86 34.10 19.50
N VAL A 207 -23.21 35.18 19.91
CA VAL A 207 -21.89 35.57 19.38
C VAL A 207 -20.83 34.51 19.68
N GLU A 208 -20.81 33.97 20.90
CA GLU A 208 -19.89 32.89 21.29
C GLU A 208 -20.17 31.61 20.51
N ARG A 209 -21.44 31.31 20.22
CA ARG A 209 -21.82 30.19 19.35
C ARG A 209 -21.24 30.31 17.94
N LEU A 210 -21.21 31.52 17.37
CA LEU A 210 -20.58 31.76 16.06
C LEU A 210 -19.07 31.51 16.09
N GLN A 211 -18.39 31.97 17.14
CA GLN A 211 -16.96 31.72 17.31
C GLN A 211 -16.66 30.23 17.51
N GLY A 212 -17.41 29.57 18.39
CA GLY A 212 -17.27 28.13 18.63
C GLY A 212 -17.52 27.30 17.37
N ALA A 213 -18.48 27.70 16.53
CA ALA A 213 -18.72 27.04 15.24
C ALA A 213 -17.54 27.23 14.26
N ALA A 214 -16.95 28.43 14.20
CA ALA A 214 -15.77 28.69 13.36
C ALA A 214 -14.55 27.86 13.81
N GLU A 215 -14.32 27.78 15.13
CA GLU A 215 -13.24 26.98 15.72
C GLU A 215 -13.45 25.49 15.47
N ALA A 216 -14.65 24.98 15.72
CA ALA A 216 -15.00 23.58 15.48
C ALA A 216 -14.82 23.19 14.01
N LEU A 217 -15.26 24.04 13.08
CA LEU A 217 -15.08 23.82 11.65
C LEU A 217 -13.59 23.78 11.26
N THR A 218 -12.79 24.70 11.82
CA THR A 218 -11.33 24.74 11.60
C THR A 218 -10.66 23.47 12.11
N GLN A 219 -11.03 22.98 13.29
CA GLN A 219 -10.48 21.75 13.85
C GLN A 219 -10.89 20.51 13.03
N ALA A 220 -12.15 20.44 12.60
CA ALA A 220 -12.62 19.37 11.74
C ALA A 220 -11.85 19.33 10.40
N ALA A 221 -11.59 20.50 9.80
CA ALA A 221 -10.80 20.60 8.56
C ALA A 221 -9.36 20.12 8.75
N LYS A 222 -8.71 20.51 9.86
CA LYS A 222 -7.36 20.04 10.22
C LYS A 222 -7.32 18.53 10.43
N ALA A 223 -8.32 17.98 11.14
CA ALA A 223 -8.40 16.56 11.40
C ALA A 223 -8.58 15.74 10.11
N ALA A 224 -9.41 16.20 9.18
CA ALA A 224 -9.60 15.56 7.87
C ALA A 224 -8.32 15.59 7.02
N ALA A 225 -7.53 16.66 7.10
CA ALA A 225 -6.26 16.78 6.38
C ALA A 225 -5.09 15.98 7.01
N ALA A 226 -5.21 15.55 8.27
CA ALA A 226 -4.12 14.90 8.99
C ALA A 226 -3.83 13.48 8.46
N ARG A 227 -2.56 13.22 8.10
CA ARG A 227 -2.09 11.87 7.74
C ARG A 227 -1.99 10.99 8.99
N PRO A 228 -2.45 9.72 8.94
CA PRO A 228 -2.30 8.81 10.07
C PRO A 228 -0.83 8.45 10.31
N ALA A 229 -0.32 8.85 11.49
CA ALA A 229 0.96 8.47 12.05
C ALA A 229 0.79 7.17 12.86
N GLY A 230 1.25 6.06 12.31
CA GLY A 230 1.31 4.78 13.00
C GLY A 230 2.43 3.96 12.39
N GLN A 231 3.14 3.19 13.21
CA GLN A 231 4.16 2.23 12.76
C GLN A 231 3.44 1.18 11.91
N LYS A 232 3.60 1.28 10.59
CA LYS A 232 2.92 0.44 9.61
C LYS A 232 3.83 -0.75 9.31
N VAL A 233 3.26 -1.96 9.30
CA VAL A 233 3.81 -3.04 8.46
C VAL A 233 3.92 -2.47 7.06
N THR A 234 5.13 -2.39 6.53
CA THR A 234 5.40 -1.87 5.20
C THR A 234 5.29 -2.99 4.18
N SER A 235 5.11 -2.62 2.91
CA SER A 235 5.22 -3.60 1.82
C SER A 235 6.60 -4.26 1.80
N GLY A 236 7.66 -3.55 2.21
CA GLY A 236 9.00 -4.12 2.33
C GLY A 236 9.12 -5.21 3.41
N ASP A 237 8.38 -5.09 4.51
CA ASP A 237 8.33 -6.13 5.55
C ASP A 237 7.65 -7.40 5.03
N LEU A 238 6.59 -7.25 4.23
CA LEU A 238 5.92 -8.37 3.55
C LEU A 238 6.84 -8.99 2.50
N ASP A 239 7.46 -8.20 1.62
CA ASP A 239 8.39 -8.67 0.61
C ASP A 239 9.57 -9.45 1.23
N ARG A 240 10.11 -8.97 2.36
CA ARG A 240 11.15 -9.70 3.10
C ARG A 240 10.64 -11.05 3.59
N ALA A 241 9.48 -11.08 4.25
CA ALA A 241 8.88 -12.29 4.79
C ALA A 241 8.53 -13.30 3.68
N ASP A 242 8.02 -12.82 2.55
CA ASP A 242 7.78 -13.63 1.35
C ASP A 242 9.09 -14.23 0.80
N GLY A 243 10.18 -13.46 0.78
CA GLY A 243 11.49 -13.93 0.37
C GLY A 243 11.99 -15.13 1.17
N ILE A 244 11.89 -15.04 2.51
CA ILE A 244 12.26 -16.13 3.44
C ILE A 244 11.40 -17.36 3.17
N ASN A 245 10.09 -17.16 3.11
CA ASN A 245 9.10 -18.20 2.87
C ASN A 245 9.32 -18.91 1.52
N LEU A 246 9.68 -18.18 0.47
CA LEU A 246 10.01 -18.75 -0.83
C LEU A 246 11.31 -19.58 -0.85
N ILE A 247 12.29 -19.28 0.00
CA ILE A 247 13.52 -20.09 0.12
C ILE A 247 13.18 -21.44 0.76
N LEU A 248 12.47 -21.41 1.89
CA LEU A 248 12.01 -22.61 2.59
C LEU A 248 11.15 -23.50 1.71
N LEU A 249 10.17 -22.91 1.01
CA LEU A 249 9.31 -23.62 0.08
C LEU A 249 10.11 -24.25 -1.08
N GLU A 250 11.06 -23.51 -1.66
CA GLU A 250 11.89 -24.03 -2.75
C GLU A 250 12.69 -25.26 -2.32
N GLN A 251 13.32 -25.19 -1.14
CA GLN A 251 14.13 -26.28 -0.62
C GLN A 251 13.29 -27.55 -0.41
N ILE A 252 12.14 -27.43 0.25
CA ILE A 252 11.25 -28.56 0.51
C ILE A 252 10.75 -29.17 -0.80
N VAL A 253 10.31 -28.34 -1.76
CA VAL A 253 9.83 -28.82 -3.07
C VAL A 253 10.93 -29.57 -3.83
N ARG A 254 12.15 -29.03 -3.87
CA ARG A 254 13.28 -29.66 -4.56
C ARG A 254 13.67 -31.00 -3.94
N VAL A 255 13.65 -31.14 -2.62
CA VAL A 255 13.95 -32.41 -1.95
C VAL A 255 12.93 -33.48 -2.33
N PHE A 256 11.64 -33.15 -2.29
CA PHE A 256 10.59 -34.09 -2.68
C PHE A 256 10.64 -34.45 -4.18
N GLU A 257 11.00 -33.51 -5.04
CA GLU A 257 11.21 -33.78 -6.47
C GLU A 257 12.36 -34.79 -6.68
N ARG A 258 13.51 -34.57 -6.02
CA ARG A 258 14.66 -35.49 -6.08
C ARG A 258 14.37 -36.85 -5.47
N ALA A 259 13.63 -36.89 -4.38
CA ALA A 259 13.24 -38.14 -3.74
C ALA A 259 12.27 -38.93 -4.64
N ASN A 260 11.32 -38.26 -5.31
CA ASN A 260 10.44 -38.90 -6.29
C ASN A 260 11.19 -39.45 -7.52
N GLU A 261 12.25 -38.78 -7.98
CA GLU A 261 13.11 -39.30 -9.07
C GLU A 261 13.76 -40.65 -8.70
N GLN A 262 14.03 -40.89 -7.42
CA GLN A 262 14.63 -42.13 -6.91
C GLN A 262 13.58 -43.18 -6.52
N ASP A 263 12.51 -42.76 -5.86
CA ASP A 263 11.37 -43.60 -5.45
C ASP A 263 10.06 -42.92 -5.87
N PRO A 264 9.43 -43.37 -6.97
CA PRO A 264 8.18 -42.81 -7.47
C PRO A 264 6.99 -42.89 -6.51
N THR A 265 7.09 -43.66 -5.41
CA THR A 265 6.05 -43.72 -4.38
C THR A 265 6.05 -42.50 -3.46
N ILE A 266 7.09 -41.67 -3.50
CA ILE A 266 7.16 -40.38 -2.80
C ILE A 266 6.44 -39.33 -3.67
N PRO A 267 5.50 -38.53 -3.15
CA PRO A 267 4.73 -37.59 -3.97
C PRO A 267 5.58 -36.42 -4.46
N ARG A 268 5.25 -35.87 -5.63
CA ARG A 268 5.77 -34.57 -6.08
C ARG A 268 4.99 -33.45 -5.42
N LEU A 269 5.71 -32.52 -4.79
CA LEU A 269 5.13 -31.29 -4.25
C LEU A 269 5.01 -30.25 -5.36
N VAL A 270 3.96 -30.33 -6.18
CA VAL A 270 3.77 -29.44 -7.33
C VAL A 270 3.15 -28.13 -6.89
N PRO A 271 3.84 -26.98 -6.99
CA PRO A 271 3.25 -25.70 -6.61
C PRO A 271 2.25 -25.23 -7.68
N ILE A 272 1.18 -24.57 -7.23
CA ILE A 272 0.10 -24.07 -8.10
C ILE A 272 0.24 -22.56 -8.25
N ALA A 273 0.20 -21.83 -7.14
CA ALA A 273 0.21 -20.37 -7.12
C ALA A 273 1.62 -19.78 -7.34
N THR A 274 2.65 -20.51 -6.92
CA THR A 274 4.08 -20.17 -7.02
C THR A 274 4.78 -20.83 -8.22
N ARG A 275 4.04 -21.58 -9.06
CA ARG A 275 4.57 -22.37 -10.18
C ARG A 275 5.54 -21.60 -11.09
N ARG A 276 5.26 -20.33 -11.37
CA ARG A 276 6.07 -19.48 -12.28
C ARG A 276 7.44 -19.14 -11.72
N LEU A 277 7.61 -19.17 -10.40
CA LEU A 277 8.90 -18.89 -9.75
C LEU A 277 9.83 -20.10 -9.85
N PHE A 278 9.27 -21.31 -9.77
CA PHE A 278 10.05 -22.55 -9.77
C PHE A 278 10.33 -23.12 -11.18
N SER A 279 9.52 -22.77 -12.18
CA SER A 279 9.70 -23.25 -13.56
C SER A 279 10.82 -22.56 -14.35
N ARG A 280 11.29 -21.37 -13.92
CA ARG A 280 12.36 -20.62 -14.62
C ARG A 280 13.75 -21.27 -14.46
N SER A 281 13.99 -21.96 -13.35
CA SER A 281 15.26 -22.62 -13.04
C SER A 281 15.56 -23.81 -13.99
N ALA A 282 14.52 -24.50 -14.48
CA ALA A 282 14.66 -25.62 -15.41
C ALA A 282 15.12 -25.19 -16.81
N LYS A 283 14.68 -24.01 -17.30
CA LYS A 283 15.08 -23.49 -18.61
C LYS A 283 16.53 -23.02 -18.66
N LYS A 284 17.06 -22.45 -17.57
CA LYS A 284 18.46 -21.99 -17.52
C LYS A 284 19.44 -23.17 -17.57
N LYS A 285 19.13 -24.28 -16.87
CA LYS A 285 19.95 -25.50 -16.87
C LYS A 285 19.93 -26.23 -18.22
N ALA A 286 18.81 -26.19 -18.96
CA ALA A 286 18.73 -26.77 -20.30
C ALA A 286 19.48 -25.93 -21.36
N ALA A 287 19.55 -24.60 -21.21
CA ALA A 287 20.30 -23.74 -22.12
C ALA A 287 21.83 -23.82 -21.90
N GLU A 288 22.27 -24.08 -20.67
CA GLU A 288 23.70 -24.22 -20.33
C GLU A 288 24.24 -25.61 -20.71
N ALA A 289 23.42 -26.67 -20.60
CA ALA A 289 23.76 -28.02 -21.07
C ALA A 289 23.79 -28.17 -22.60
N ALA A 290 23.15 -27.26 -23.34
CA ALA A 290 23.16 -27.25 -24.81
C ALA A 290 24.32 -26.44 -25.41
N GLY A 291 25.14 -25.77 -24.57
CA GLY A 291 26.19 -24.85 -25.01
C GLY A 291 27.63 -25.37 -24.89
N SER A 292 27.86 -26.60 -24.41
CA SER A 292 29.21 -27.10 -24.10
C SER A 292 29.71 -28.26 -24.97
N ASP A 293 29.22 -28.40 -26.20
CA ASP A 293 29.78 -29.35 -27.17
C ASP A 293 29.91 -28.72 -28.57
N SER A 294 31.01 -27.99 -28.80
CA SER A 294 31.77 -28.07 -30.06
C SER A 294 33.00 -27.15 -30.00
N SER A 295 34.18 -27.75 -29.82
CA SER A 295 35.50 -27.14 -30.07
C SER A 295 36.14 -27.85 -31.27
N GLY A 296 36.74 -27.04 -32.16
CA GLY A 296 37.64 -27.44 -33.25
C GLY A 296 36.96 -27.46 -34.62
N GLY A 297 37.41 -26.76 -35.67
CA GLY A 297 38.62 -25.97 -35.93
C GLY A 297 38.80 -25.89 -37.47
N GLY A 298 39.29 -24.78 -38.02
CA GLY A 298 39.74 -24.72 -39.42
C GLY A 298 39.43 -23.43 -40.19
N THR A 299 40.39 -22.51 -40.20
CA THR A 299 40.64 -21.50 -41.26
C THR A 299 41.76 -22.11 -42.16
N PRO A 300 41.99 -21.76 -43.47
CA PRO A 300 41.90 -20.39 -44.03
C PRO A 300 41.63 -20.20 -45.55
N GLY A 301 41.48 -18.92 -45.94
CA GLY A 301 41.73 -18.35 -47.28
C GLY A 301 40.47 -18.03 -48.11
N GLY A 302 40.31 -16.91 -48.83
CA GLY A 302 41.15 -15.76 -49.15
C GLY A 302 40.52 -14.99 -50.34
N GLY A 303 40.71 -13.66 -50.39
CA GLY A 303 40.46 -12.78 -51.56
C GLY A 303 38.99 -12.38 -51.81
N SER A 304 38.62 -11.21 -52.33
CA SER A 304 39.32 -10.02 -52.82
C SER A 304 38.28 -8.90 -52.96
N THR A 305 38.60 -7.67 -52.57
CA THR A 305 37.96 -6.43 -53.07
C THR A 305 38.57 -6.08 -54.45
N PRO A 306 37.93 -5.30 -55.36
CA PRO A 306 37.78 -3.84 -55.16
C PRO A 306 36.63 -3.10 -55.93
N GLY A 307 36.44 -1.83 -55.55
CA GLY A 307 35.88 -0.74 -56.40
C GLY A 307 34.36 -0.56 -56.30
N GLY A 308 33.76 0.64 -56.18
CA GLY A 308 34.21 2.02 -56.33
C GLY A 308 33.04 2.82 -56.92
N GLY A 309 32.78 4.06 -56.45
CA GLY A 309 31.94 5.01 -57.19
C GLY A 309 30.88 5.79 -56.40
N SER A 310 31.30 6.94 -55.85
CA SER A 310 30.73 8.29 -56.04
C SER A 310 29.22 8.58 -55.87
N THR A 311 28.92 9.34 -54.80
CA THR A 311 27.93 10.44 -54.63
C THR A 311 27.97 11.50 -55.78
N PRO A 312 27.00 12.44 -55.97
CA PRO A 312 26.39 13.28 -54.91
C PRO A 312 24.95 13.84 -55.12
N GLY A 313 24.44 14.50 -54.08
CA GLY A 313 23.36 15.50 -54.14
C GLY A 313 22.28 15.27 -53.08
N GLY A 314 21.93 16.19 -52.19
CA GLY A 314 22.43 17.54 -51.96
C GLY A 314 21.51 18.29 -50.98
N GLY A 315 22.11 19.12 -50.12
CA GLY A 315 21.60 20.34 -49.45
C GLY A 315 20.41 20.21 -48.49
N GLY A 316 20.33 20.93 -47.37
CA GLY A 316 21.20 21.91 -46.69
C GLY A 316 20.70 22.00 -45.23
N ALA A 317 21.57 22.16 -44.24
CA ALA A 317 22.16 23.43 -43.79
C ALA A 317 21.12 24.35 -43.12
N THR A 318 21.26 24.92 -41.93
CA THR A 318 22.10 24.78 -40.71
C THR A 318 21.61 25.91 -39.76
N PRO A 319 22.05 25.93 -38.48
CA PRO A 319 21.49 26.71 -37.37
C PRO A 319 22.18 28.08 -37.23
N GLU A 320 21.71 28.88 -36.26
CA GLU A 320 22.40 30.00 -35.60
C GLU A 320 21.52 30.33 -34.36
N ASP A 321 21.98 30.20 -33.13
CA ASP A 321 22.98 30.98 -32.38
C ASP A 321 22.26 31.87 -31.34
N ALA A 322 22.68 31.77 -30.09
CA ALA A 322 23.01 32.90 -29.21
C ALA A 322 23.27 32.39 -27.78
N GLU A 323 24.54 32.45 -27.39
CA GLU A 323 24.98 32.41 -26.00
C GLU A 323 24.69 33.75 -25.26
N ASP A 324 24.69 33.64 -23.93
CA ASP A 324 24.70 34.62 -22.82
C ASP A 324 25.55 35.90 -23.05
N PRO A 325 25.41 37.02 -22.28
CA PRO A 325 25.58 37.01 -20.81
C PRO A 325 24.86 38.10 -19.95
N LEU A 326 24.85 37.82 -18.63
CA LEU A 326 24.94 38.68 -17.43
C LEU A 326 24.89 40.21 -17.58
N GLU A 327 24.06 40.88 -16.74
CA GLU A 327 24.47 42.15 -16.11
C GLU A 327 23.78 42.42 -14.76
N ASP A 328 24.63 42.84 -13.82
CA ASP A 328 24.46 43.22 -12.42
C ASP A 328 24.27 44.74 -12.34
N HIS A 329 23.27 45.24 -11.60
CA HIS A 329 23.26 46.62 -11.13
C HIS A 329 22.65 46.74 -9.74
N GLY A 330 23.55 46.80 -8.75
CA GLY A 330 23.32 47.44 -7.47
C GLY A 330 23.08 48.96 -7.57
N ALA A 331 22.49 49.49 -6.49
CA ALA A 331 22.27 50.91 -6.19
C ALA A 331 23.59 51.73 -6.11
N PRO A 332 23.53 53.08 -6.13
CA PRO A 332 23.40 53.90 -4.90
C PRO A 332 22.54 55.17 -5.13
N VAL A 333 21.99 55.91 -4.15
CA VAL A 333 22.54 56.67 -3.01
C VAL A 333 21.40 56.93 -2.03
#